data_AF-A0A7C1NW53-F1
#
_entry.id   AF-A0A7C1NW53-F1
#
_cell.length_a   1.000
_cell.length_b   1.000
_cell.length_c   1.000
_cell.angle_alpha   90.00
_cell.angle_beta   90.00
_cell.angle_gamma   90.00
#
_symmetry.space_group_name_H-M   'P 1'
#
loop_
_entity.id
_entity.type
_entity.pdbx_description
1 polymer ?
#
loop_
_entity_poly.entity_id
_entity_poly.type
_entity_poly.pdbx_seq_one_letter_code
_entity_poly.pdbx_strand_id
1 'polypeptide(L)'
;MSDLSAIYLHLEWLRAGDANDPEHSYHLQNFVVEDWMQTVGLSRREACDVIAAWLAFGFNAGRLSFDFSDMIANDMSFVAQAEAPSGLSELTDYHTPLSWKVYLAFDAGEFTSKPDFDPVEAYTRPQIADIVRRIDELVEYRPALMTLKDEAPAATS
;
A
#
# COMPACT_ATOMS: atom_id res chain seq x y z
N MET A 1 2.03 22.57 -4.85
CA MET A 1 1.52 21.26 -4.43
C MET A 1 2.62 20.27 -4.70
N SER A 2 2.92 19.35 -3.78
CA SER A 2 3.85 18.26 -4.14
C SER A 2 3.23 17.48 -5.29
N ASP A 3 4.04 16.98 -6.23
CA ASP A 3 3.54 16.26 -7.40
C ASP A 3 2.69 15.02 -7.00
N LEU A 4 2.87 14.52 -5.77
CA LEU A 4 2.13 13.37 -5.21
C LEU A 4 0.74 13.70 -4.65
N SER A 5 0.36 14.98 -4.51
CA SER A 5 -0.90 15.35 -3.86
C SER A 5 -2.12 14.76 -4.56
N ALA A 6 -2.10 14.67 -5.90
CA ALA A 6 -3.18 14.08 -6.69
C ALA A 6 -3.35 12.58 -6.43
N ILE A 7 -2.23 11.86 -6.22
CA ILE A 7 -2.23 10.44 -5.89
C ILE A 7 -2.89 10.22 -4.52
N TYR A 8 -2.46 10.97 -3.50
CA TYR A 8 -3.05 10.86 -2.16
C TYR A 8 -4.53 11.24 -2.14
N LEU A 9 -4.94 12.28 -2.86
CA LEU A 9 -6.36 12.63 -2.98
C LEU A 9 -7.19 11.48 -3.55
N HIS A 10 -6.67 10.78 -4.56
CA HIS A 10 -7.38 9.66 -5.15
C HIS A 10 -7.41 8.45 -4.19
N LEU A 11 -6.31 8.13 -3.51
CA LEU A 11 -6.30 7.09 -2.47
C LEU A 11 -7.29 7.39 -1.33
N GLU A 12 -7.41 8.65 -0.91
CA GLU A 12 -8.43 9.07 0.06
C GLU A 12 -9.86 8.96 -0.49
N TRP A 13 -10.05 9.23 -1.78
CA TRP A 13 -11.35 9.03 -2.42
C TRP A 13 -11.75 7.55 -2.45
N LEU A 14 -10.82 6.65 -2.79
CA LEU A 14 -11.04 5.20 -2.74
C LEU A 14 -11.41 4.76 -1.30
N ARG A 15 -10.64 5.21 -0.30
CA ARG A 15 -10.91 4.94 1.11
C ARG A 15 -12.28 5.45 1.56
N ALA A 16 -12.67 6.66 1.13
CA ALA A 16 -13.96 7.24 1.46
C ALA A 16 -15.11 6.49 0.77
N GLY A 17 -14.90 6.00 -0.45
CA GLY A 17 -15.82 5.12 -1.14
C GLY A 17 -16.08 3.85 -0.35
N ASP A 18 -15.01 3.11 -0.03
CA ASP A 18 -15.07 1.84 0.71
C ASP A 18 -15.81 1.98 2.05
N ALA A 19 -15.54 3.07 2.78
CA ALA A 19 -16.22 3.36 4.05
C ALA A 19 -17.72 3.66 3.92
N ASN A 20 -18.18 4.16 2.76
CA ASN A 20 -19.57 4.56 2.55
C ASN A 20 -20.41 3.44 1.91
N ASP A 21 -19.80 2.60 1.08
CA ASP A 21 -20.49 1.54 0.33
C ASP A 21 -19.56 0.33 0.10
N PRO A 22 -19.36 -0.53 1.12
CA PRO A 22 -18.45 -1.68 1.02
C PRO A 22 -18.96 -2.76 0.05
N GLU A 23 -20.21 -2.69 -0.43
CA GLU A 23 -20.73 -3.60 -1.46
C GLU A 23 -20.23 -3.21 -2.87
N HIS A 24 -19.76 -1.97 -3.05
CA HIS A 24 -19.10 -1.51 -4.27
C HIS A 24 -17.57 -1.59 -4.10
N SER A 25 -16.91 -2.43 -4.89
CA SER A 25 -15.46 -2.55 -4.78
C SER A 25 -14.74 -1.33 -5.39
N TYR A 26 -14.01 -0.59 -4.55
CA TYR A 26 -13.19 0.56 -4.94
C TYR A 26 -11.75 0.15 -5.25
N HIS A 27 -11.60 -0.75 -6.23
CA HIS A 27 -10.30 -1.24 -6.68
C HIS A 27 -9.43 -0.14 -7.29
N LEU A 28 -8.13 -0.21 -7.02
CA LEU A 28 -7.13 0.58 -7.72
C LEU A 28 -6.85 -0.04 -9.09
N GLN A 29 -7.36 0.59 -10.14
CA GLN A 29 -7.22 0.10 -11.51
C GLN A 29 -5.85 0.46 -12.10
N ASN A 30 -5.23 -0.46 -12.86
CA ASN A 30 -3.89 -0.24 -13.42
C ASN A 30 -3.78 1.04 -14.27
N PHE A 31 -4.79 1.34 -15.11
CA PHE A 31 -4.75 2.56 -15.95
C PHE A 31 -4.76 3.86 -15.14
N VAL A 32 -5.29 3.84 -13.91
CA VAL A 32 -5.23 4.99 -12.99
C VAL A 32 -3.79 5.23 -12.57
N VAL A 33 -3.07 4.16 -12.24
CA VAL A 33 -1.66 4.28 -11.85
C VAL A 33 -0.79 4.67 -13.04
N GLU A 34 -1.10 4.20 -14.25
CA GLU A 34 -0.45 4.65 -15.48
C GLU A 34 -0.65 6.15 -15.74
N ASP A 35 -1.85 6.68 -15.46
CA ASP A 35 -2.12 8.13 -15.54
C ASP A 35 -1.34 8.93 -14.49
N TRP A 36 -1.25 8.42 -13.25
CA TRP A 36 -0.39 9.00 -12.22
C TRP A 36 1.07 9.04 -12.65
N MET A 37 1.58 7.93 -13.21
CA MET A 37 2.94 7.83 -13.72
C MET A 37 3.23 8.90 -14.79
N GLN A 38 2.32 9.10 -15.74
CA GLN A 38 2.47 10.11 -16.78
C GLN A 38 2.38 11.54 -16.24
N THR A 39 1.42 11.80 -15.34
CA THR A 39 1.14 13.14 -14.82
C THR A 39 2.23 13.63 -13.87
N VAL A 40 2.74 12.74 -13.01
CA VAL A 40 3.72 13.04 -11.96
C VAL A 40 5.16 12.77 -12.43
N GLY A 41 5.32 11.98 -13.51
CA GLY A 41 6.63 11.55 -13.99
C GLY A 41 7.24 10.43 -13.15
N LEU A 42 6.41 9.55 -12.57
CA LEU A 42 6.86 8.39 -11.80
C LEU A 42 7.09 7.20 -12.72
N SER A 43 8.12 6.41 -12.43
CA SER A 43 8.14 5.01 -12.82
C SER A 43 7.11 4.22 -12.02
N ARG A 44 6.74 3.06 -12.53
CA ARG A 44 5.81 2.14 -11.87
C ARG A 44 6.28 1.69 -10.48
N ARG A 45 7.59 1.41 -10.33
CA ARG A 45 8.19 1.07 -9.03
C ARG A 45 8.01 2.20 -8.02
N GLU A 46 8.24 3.44 -8.44
CA GLU A 46 8.06 4.61 -7.59
C GLU A 46 6.59 4.83 -7.22
N ALA A 47 5.65 4.59 -8.15
CA ALA A 47 4.22 4.62 -7.85
C ALA A 47 3.83 3.54 -6.80
N CYS A 48 4.36 2.31 -6.93
CA CYS A 48 4.15 1.26 -5.93
C CYS A 48 4.73 1.63 -4.56
N ASP A 49 5.88 2.31 -4.50
CA ASP A 49 6.44 2.83 -3.24
C ASP A 49 5.51 3.86 -2.58
N VAL A 50 4.90 4.75 -3.36
CA VAL A 50 3.94 5.75 -2.85
C VAL A 50 2.71 5.06 -2.24
N ILE A 51 2.15 4.07 -2.94
CA ILE A 51 0.99 3.30 -2.47
C ILE A 51 1.35 2.52 -1.20
N ALA A 52 2.47 1.79 -1.22
CA ALA A 52 2.92 0.97 -0.11
C ALA A 52 3.21 1.81 1.15
N ALA A 53 3.84 2.97 1.00
CA ALA A 53 4.07 3.88 2.11
C ALA A 53 2.74 4.39 2.72
N TRP A 54 1.78 4.77 1.88
CA TRP A 54 0.47 5.22 2.33
C TRP A 54 -0.31 4.14 3.08
N LEU A 55 -0.30 2.89 2.57
CA LEU A 55 -0.88 1.74 3.26
C LEU A 55 -0.21 1.48 4.61
N ALA A 56 1.12 1.41 4.64
CA ALA A 56 1.86 1.12 5.85
C ALA A 56 1.59 2.14 6.97
N PHE A 57 1.67 3.43 6.66
CA PHE A 57 1.37 4.47 7.64
C PHE A 57 -0.10 4.51 8.03
N GLY A 58 -1.01 4.44 7.05
CA GLY A 58 -2.45 4.51 7.28
C GLY A 58 -2.97 3.36 8.14
N PHE A 59 -2.55 2.13 7.85
CA PHE A 59 -2.93 0.96 8.63
C PHE A 59 -2.28 0.95 10.02
N ASN A 60 -0.99 1.29 10.12
CA ASN A 60 -0.29 1.37 11.42
C ASN A 60 -0.93 2.41 12.37
N ALA A 61 -1.43 3.52 11.81
CA ALA A 61 -2.14 4.56 12.57
C ALA A 61 -3.61 4.20 12.90
N GLY A 62 -4.11 3.03 12.47
CA GLY A 62 -5.51 2.63 12.63
C GLY A 62 -6.49 3.42 11.76
N ARG A 63 -6.00 4.10 10.71
CA ARG A 63 -6.79 4.97 9.82
C ARG A 63 -7.38 4.19 8.62
N LEU A 64 -6.82 3.03 8.31
CA LEU A 64 -7.28 2.10 7.27
C LEU A 64 -7.73 0.78 7.91
N SER A 65 -8.81 0.18 7.39
CA SER A 65 -9.23 -1.18 7.74
C SER A 65 -8.31 -2.22 7.09
N PHE A 66 -8.34 -3.45 7.60
CA PHE A 66 -7.61 -4.56 6.98
C PHE A 66 -8.14 -4.84 5.57
N ASP A 67 -9.44 -5.09 5.42
CA ASP A 67 -10.07 -5.45 4.14
C ASP A 67 -9.75 -4.46 3.02
N PHE A 68 -9.84 -3.15 3.29
CA PHE A 68 -9.48 -2.12 2.32
C PHE A 68 -7.98 -2.14 1.98
N SER A 69 -7.14 -2.27 3.01
CA SER A 69 -5.69 -2.22 2.81
C SER A 69 -5.18 -3.45 2.06
N ASP A 70 -5.77 -4.61 2.34
CA ASP A 70 -5.52 -5.87 1.67
C ASP A 70 -5.93 -5.81 0.19
N MET A 71 -7.14 -5.32 -0.11
CA MET A 71 -7.59 -5.07 -1.49
C MET A 71 -6.59 -4.19 -2.26
N ILE A 72 -6.19 -3.05 -1.70
CA ILE A 72 -5.25 -2.14 -2.37
C ILE A 72 -3.84 -2.74 -2.48
N ALA A 73 -3.40 -3.55 -1.50
CA ALA A 73 -2.12 -4.25 -1.57
C ALA A 73 -2.11 -5.30 -2.70
N ASN A 74 -3.22 -6.02 -2.87
CA ASN A 74 -3.44 -6.95 -3.98
C ASN A 74 -3.47 -6.22 -5.33
N ASP A 75 -4.20 -5.11 -5.44
CA ASP A 75 -4.23 -4.27 -6.65
C ASP A 75 -2.84 -3.72 -7.00
N MET A 76 -2.09 -3.23 -6.01
CA MET A 76 -0.70 -2.78 -6.17
C MET A 76 0.20 -3.91 -6.69
N SER A 77 0.00 -5.14 -6.24
CA SER A 77 0.74 -6.32 -6.73
C SER A 77 0.47 -6.57 -8.21
N PHE A 78 -0.80 -6.45 -8.66
CA PHE A 78 -1.12 -6.51 -10.08
C PHE A 78 -0.50 -5.36 -10.89
N VAL A 79 -0.52 -4.14 -10.34
CA VAL A 79 0.15 -3.00 -10.98
C VAL A 79 1.63 -3.27 -11.16
N ALA A 80 2.34 -3.70 -10.11
CA ALA A 80 3.77 -4.00 -10.19
C ALA A 80 4.06 -4.96 -11.35
N GLN A 81 3.25 -6.01 -11.49
CA GLN A 81 3.43 -7.08 -12.45
C GLN A 81 2.88 -6.80 -13.86
N ALA A 82 2.29 -5.63 -14.12
CA ALA A 82 1.57 -5.35 -15.38
C ALA A 82 2.42 -5.51 -16.65
N GLU A 83 3.75 -5.37 -16.56
CA GLU A 83 4.69 -5.54 -17.67
C GLU A 83 5.50 -6.83 -17.60
N ALA A 84 5.19 -7.73 -16.67
CA ALA A 84 5.88 -9.01 -16.55
C ALA A 84 5.63 -9.86 -17.82
N PRO A 85 6.68 -10.35 -18.51
CA PRO A 85 6.51 -11.28 -19.60
C PRO A 85 5.84 -12.55 -19.08
N SER A 86 4.91 -13.10 -19.86
CA SER A 86 4.16 -14.29 -19.49
C SER A 86 5.10 -15.49 -19.34
N GLY A 87 5.34 -15.90 -18.09
CA GLY A 87 6.12 -17.07 -17.71
C GLY A 87 7.57 -16.76 -17.35
N LEU A 88 7.91 -17.04 -16.08
CA LEU A 88 9.26 -17.19 -15.50
C LEU A 88 9.92 -15.97 -14.83
N SER A 89 9.23 -14.87 -14.57
CA SER A 89 9.77 -13.84 -13.67
C SER A 89 9.37 -14.09 -12.22
N GLU A 90 10.32 -13.91 -11.31
CA GLU A 90 10.06 -13.97 -9.87
C GLU A 90 9.21 -12.73 -9.51
N LEU A 91 8.14 -12.93 -8.74
CA LEU A 91 7.22 -11.85 -8.34
C LEU A 91 7.97 -10.67 -7.71
N THR A 92 9.08 -10.93 -7.02
CA THR A 92 9.92 -9.93 -6.36
C THR A 92 10.56 -8.92 -7.31
N ASP A 93 10.79 -9.27 -8.58
CA ASP A 93 11.57 -8.44 -9.50
C ASP A 93 10.84 -7.13 -9.86
N TYR A 94 9.52 -7.12 -9.74
CA TYR A 94 8.68 -5.97 -10.09
C TYR A 94 8.32 -5.07 -8.91
N HIS A 95 8.58 -5.56 -7.69
CA HIS A 95 8.33 -4.82 -6.47
C HIS A 95 9.58 -4.10 -5.99
N THR A 96 9.37 -2.97 -5.31
CA THR A 96 10.38 -2.40 -4.41
C THR A 96 10.44 -3.24 -3.13
N PRO A 97 11.53 -3.17 -2.34
CA PRO A 97 11.58 -3.81 -1.03
C PRO A 97 10.41 -3.41 -0.13
N LEU A 98 9.97 -2.15 -0.19
CA LEU A 98 8.81 -1.67 0.57
C LEU A 98 7.50 -2.28 0.04
N SER A 99 7.20 -2.17 -1.26
CA SER A 99 5.93 -2.65 -1.79
C SER A 99 5.79 -4.17 -1.67
N TRP A 100 6.88 -4.91 -1.82
CA TRP A 100 6.87 -6.36 -1.59
C TRP A 100 6.55 -6.72 -0.14
N LYS A 101 7.20 -6.04 0.82
CA LYS A 101 6.98 -6.31 2.25
C LYS A 101 5.57 -5.93 2.71
N VAL A 102 5.04 -4.82 2.21
CA VAL A 102 3.66 -4.41 2.51
C VAL A 102 2.67 -5.43 1.97
N TYR A 103 2.84 -5.86 0.71
CA TYR A 103 2.02 -6.92 0.13
C TYR A 103 2.03 -8.20 0.99
N LEU A 104 3.21 -8.72 1.32
CA LEU A 104 3.34 -9.93 2.15
C LEU A 104 2.74 -9.78 3.56
N ALA A 105 2.76 -8.58 4.13
CA ALA A 105 2.20 -8.34 5.46
C ALA A 105 0.66 -8.46 5.45
N PHE A 106 0.00 -8.01 4.38
CA PHE A 106 -1.44 -8.13 4.22
C PHE A 106 -1.85 -9.55 3.82
N ASP A 107 -1.13 -10.19 2.89
CA ASP A 107 -1.32 -11.61 2.52
C ASP A 107 -1.25 -12.55 3.74
N ALA A 108 -0.33 -12.29 4.67
CA ALA A 108 -0.21 -13.06 5.91
C ALA A 108 -1.45 -12.95 6.84
N GLY A 109 -2.29 -11.94 6.65
CA GLY A 109 -3.52 -11.68 7.40
C GLY A 109 -4.76 -12.39 6.85
N GLU A 110 -4.74 -12.90 5.62
CA GLU A 110 -5.96 -13.37 4.94
C GLU A 110 -6.53 -14.68 5.50
N PHE A 111 -5.70 -15.60 6.03
CA PHE A 111 -6.14 -16.97 6.32
C PHE A 111 -5.81 -17.47 7.72
N THR A 112 -6.82 -18.06 8.35
CA THR A 112 -6.67 -18.90 9.54
C THR A 112 -7.66 -20.08 9.50
N SER A 113 -7.23 -21.25 9.95
CA SER A 113 -8.11 -22.40 10.19
C SER A 113 -8.65 -22.46 11.62
N LYS A 114 -8.28 -21.49 12.46
CA LYS A 114 -8.62 -21.42 13.88
C LYS A 114 -9.59 -20.26 14.14
N PRO A 115 -10.80 -20.52 14.67
CA PRO A 115 -11.82 -19.49 14.90
C PRO A 115 -11.41 -18.37 15.87
N ASP A 116 -10.61 -18.70 16.89
CA ASP A 116 -10.21 -17.74 17.94
C ASP A 116 -8.85 -17.07 17.67
N PHE A 117 -8.29 -17.29 16.47
CA PHE A 117 -7.01 -16.71 16.09
C PHE A 117 -7.25 -15.58 15.10
N ASP A 118 -6.83 -14.38 15.46
CA ASP A 118 -6.85 -13.22 14.56
C ASP A 118 -5.50 -13.12 13.82
N PRO A 119 -5.41 -13.54 12.54
CA PRO A 119 -4.18 -13.45 11.77
C PRO A 119 -3.76 -11.99 11.52
N VAL A 120 -4.67 -11.03 11.52
CA VAL A 120 -4.34 -9.61 11.34
C VAL A 120 -3.56 -9.10 12.55
N GLU A 121 -4.03 -9.38 13.76
CA GLU A 121 -3.35 -9.00 15.01
C GLU A 121 -2.04 -9.78 15.21
N ALA A 122 -2.00 -11.05 14.81
CA ALA A 122 -0.82 -11.90 14.98
C ALA A 122 0.27 -11.68 13.93
N TYR A 123 -0.10 -11.29 12.71
CA TYR A 123 0.82 -11.22 11.57
C TYR A 123 0.87 -9.83 10.93
N THR A 124 -0.25 -9.32 10.43
CA THR A 124 -0.26 -8.07 9.64
C THR A 124 0.17 -6.88 10.48
N ARG A 125 -0.42 -6.69 11.67
CA ARG A 125 -0.08 -5.54 12.54
C ARG A 125 1.39 -5.53 12.96
N PRO A 126 1.97 -6.61 13.49
CA PRO A 126 3.39 -6.61 13.85
C PRO A 126 4.31 -6.36 12.64
N GLN A 127 3.98 -6.92 11.47
CA GLN A 127 4.79 -6.75 10.26
C GLN A 127 4.73 -5.31 9.73
N ILE A 128 3.54 -4.72 9.64
CA ILE A 128 3.37 -3.32 9.23
C ILE A 128 4.07 -2.37 10.21
N ALA A 129 3.98 -2.61 11.52
CA ALA A 129 4.71 -1.82 12.50
C ALA A 129 6.24 -1.88 12.31
N ASP A 130 6.80 -3.07 12.01
CA ASP A 130 8.23 -3.20 11.68
C ASP A 130 8.60 -2.48 10.38
N ILE A 131 7.75 -2.58 9.35
CA ILE A 131 7.92 -1.89 8.07
C ILE A 131 7.97 -0.37 8.28
N VAL A 132 7.02 0.20 9.03
CA VAL A 132 6.98 1.63 9.34
C VAL A 132 8.24 2.07 10.09
N ARG A 133 8.70 1.30 11.08
CA ARG A 133 9.93 1.59 11.83
C ARG A 133 11.17 1.64 10.95
N ARG A 134 11.19 0.85 9.88
CA ARG A 134 12.35 0.66 8.98
C ARG A 134 12.14 1.29 7.61
N ILE A 135 11.12 2.12 7.44
CA ILE A 135 10.65 2.52 6.11
C ILE A 135 11.72 3.26 5.29
N ASP A 136 12.59 4.02 5.96
CA ASP A 136 13.73 4.71 5.32
C ASP A 136 14.80 3.74 4.75
N GLU A 137 14.84 2.50 5.22
CA GLU A 137 15.70 1.41 4.69
C GLU A 137 15.06 0.71 3.48
N LEU A 138 13.72 0.71 3.42
CA LEU A 138 12.95 -0.09 2.47
C LEU A 138 12.50 0.69 1.24
N VAL A 139 12.30 2.01 1.38
CA VAL A 139 11.84 2.87 0.30
C VAL A 139 12.97 3.11 -0.72
N GLU A 140 12.65 2.95 -2.00
CA GLU A 140 13.52 3.38 -3.11
C GLU A 140 13.22 4.84 -3.47
N TYR A 141 11.94 5.21 -3.53
CA TYR A 141 11.46 6.55 -3.85
C TYR A 141 11.21 7.40 -2.60
N ARG A 142 12.26 8.04 -2.07
CA ARG A 142 12.17 8.85 -0.84
C ARG A 142 11.06 9.92 -0.80
N PRO A 143 10.68 10.58 -1.91
CA PRO A 143 9.58 11.55 -1.87
C PRO A 143 8.23 10.94 -1.43
N ALA A 144 8.04 9.62 -1.55
CA ALA A 144 6.87 8.91 -1.01
C ALA A 144 6.67 9.14 0.50
N LEU A 145 7.75 9.43 1.24
CA LEU A 145 7.68 9.61 2.69
C LEU A 145 7.46 11.06 3.12
N MET A 146 7.75 12.04 2.26
CA MET A 146 7.82 13.45 2.65
C MET A 146 6.46 14.03 3.04
N THR A 147 5.37 13.55 2.44
CA THR A 147 4.01 14.04 2.76
C THR A 147 3.39 13.27 3.94
N LEU A 148 3.74 11.99 4.11
CA LEU A 148 3.11 11.09 5.08
C LEU A 148 3.68 11.23 6.51
N LYS A 149 4.97 11.57 6.63
CA LYS A 149 5.61 11.79 7.94
C LYS A 149 5.12 13.07 8.63
N ASP A 150 4.68 14.06 7.86
CA ASP A 150 4.19 15.34 8.38
C ASP A 150 2.73 15.26 8.89
N GLU A 151 1.97 14.24 8.48
CA GLU A 151 0.57 14.03 8.87
C GLU A 151 0.38 13.01 10.00
N ALA A 152 1.44 12.29 10.40
CA ALA A 152 1.37 11.39 11.55
C ALA A 152 1.18 12.24 12.82
N PRO A 153 0.08 12.05 13.60
CA PRO A 153 -0.08 12.78 14.83
C PRO A 153 1.10 12.44 15.75
N ALA A 154 1.73 13.48 16.32
CA ALA A 154 2.73 13.31 17.36
C ALA A 154 2.15 12.35 18.40
N ALA A 155 2.78 11.18 18.56
CA ALA A 155 2.38 10.21 19.56
C ALA A 155 2.31 10.93 20.91
N THR A 156 1.10 11.16 21.42
CA THR A 156 0.89 11.71 22.75
C THR A 156 1.53 10.74 23.74
N SER A 157 2.58 11.22 24.40
CA SER A 157 3.29 10.56 25.49
C SER A 157 2.39 10.34 26.71
#